data_AF-A0A6A3VHE3-F1
#
_entry.id   AF-A0A6A3VHE3-F1
#
_cell.length_a   1.000
_cell.length_b   1.000
_cell.length_c   1.000
_cell.angle_alpha   90.00
_cell.angle_beta   90.00
_cell.angle_gamma   90.00
#
_symmetry.space_group_name_H-M   'P 1'
#
loop_
_entity.id
_entity.type
_entity.pdbx_description
1 polymer ?
#
loop_
_entity_poly.entity_id
_entity_poly.type
_entity_poly.pdbx_seq_one_letter_code
_entity_poly.pdbx_strand_id
1 'polypeptide(L)'
;MENESAECLTDAIDAFKFSNPSWDKIRVILIDKDMGELSLLESHFPQAKVILCHSHLKKYIRTEMAKSEYGGPSSFDKDQVEDAVDMMRTSPTIDEYTKYLKYLYFLLDNVHLRSEDDIPEPKHPFLRYFMKNWDQQKERWALYARSDVPHLGNHTNNRLETSWGHIKEILKPEMPLDECVDTLIFLQALAEMEYSKKITAVGYMQNQGADEELDRLSREVSTHAYRQIEAQCWMAKDRSTHYDISEITPNMFVVSGCDGRSYHVDTSVRR
;
A
#
# COMPACT_ATOMS: atom_id res chain seq x y z
N MET A 1 -22.39 0.65 -21.85
CA MET A 1 -22.69 -0.47 -20.95
C MET A 1 -21.33 -0.99 -20.52
N GLU A 2 -20.85 -0.56 -19.34
CA GLU A 2 -19.57 -1.05 -18.81
C GLU A 2 -19.80 -2.53 -18.43
N ASN A 3 -19.16 -3.43 -19.17
CA ASN A 3 -19.29 -4.86 -18.95
C ASN A 3 -18.13 -5.30 -18.04
N GLU A 4 -18.20 -4.90 -16.77
CA GLU A 4 -17.31 -5.36 -15.70
C GLU A 4 -17.70 -6.78 -15.27
N SER A 5 -17.84 -7.69 -16.25
CA SER A 5 -18.14 -9.09 -15.96
C SER A 5 -16.87 -9.82 -15.53
N ALA A 6 -17.03 -10.85 -14.70
CA ALA A 6 -15.93 -11.74 -14.33
C ALA A 6 -15.26 -12.37 -15.57
N GLU A 7 -16.01 -12.59 -16.64
CA GLU A 7 -15.49 -13.11 -17.92
C GLU A 7 -14.54 -12.11 -18.57
N CYS A 8 -14.93 -10.84 -18.69
CA CYS A 8 -14.06 -9.81 -19.27
C CYS A 8 -12.76 -9.63 -18.48
N LEU A 9 -12.83 -9.69 -17.15
CA LEU A 9 -11.63 -9.62 -16.31
C LEU A 9 -10.76 -10.88 -16.46
N THR A 10 -11.37 -12.05 -16.63
CA THR A 10 -10.64 -13.31 -16.90
C THR A 10 -9.86 -13.21 -18.20
N ASP A 11 -10.50 -12.75 -19.28
CA ASP A 11 -9.85 -12.55 -20.59
C ASP A 11 -8.67 -11.57 -20.48
N ALA A 12 -8.84 -10.48 -19.72
CA ALA A 12 -7.77 -9.51 -19.49
C ALA A 12 -6.60 -10.10 -18.70
N ILE A 13 -6.88 -10.90 -17.67
CA ILE A 13 -5.85 -11.61 -16.89
C ILE A 13 -5.09 -12.61 -17.76
N ASP A 14 -5.80 -13.37 -18.60
CA ASP A 14 -5.18 -14.39 -19.44
C ASP A 14 -4.30 -13.76 -20.53
N ALA A 15 -4.75 -12.66 -21.15
CA ALA A 15 -3.92 -11.88 -22.06
C ALA A 15 -2.68 -11.30 -21.36
N PHE A 16 -2.83 -10.83 -20.12
CA PHE A 16 -1.70 -10.35 -19.31
C PHE A 16 -0.69 -11.47 -19.04
N LYS A 17 -1.15 -12.64 -18.58
CA LYS A 17 -0.27 -13.79 -18.30
C LYS A 17 0.43 -14.30 -19.55
N PHE A 18 -0.29 -14.36 -20.67
CA PHE A 18 0.28 -14.74 -21.97
C PHE A 18 1.43 -13.82 -22.38
N SER A 19 1.25 -12.51 -22.18
CA SER A 19 2.24 -11.50 -22.58
C SER A 19 3.38 -11.34 -21.58
N ASN A 20 3.23 -11.84 -20.34
CA ASN A 20 4.19 -11.65 -19.25
C ASN A 20 4.60 -13.00 -18.64
N PRO A 21 5.59 -13.72 -19.20
CA PRO A 21 5.97 -15.06 -18.74
C PRO A 21 6.43 -15.17 -17.27
N SER A 22 6.77 -14.05 -16.63
CA SER A 22 7.16 -13.98 -15.21
C SER A 22 6.00 -13.51 -14.30
N TRP A 23 4.75 -13.62 -14.74
CA TRP A 23 3.57 -13.23 -13.96
C TRP A 23 3.49 -13.94 -12.61
N ASP A 24 4.06 -15.14 -12.51
CA ASP A 24 4.14 -15.96 -11.29
C ASP A 24 5.01 -15.32 -10.20
N LYS A 25 5.89 -14.37 -10.56
CA LYS A 25 6.73 -13.62 -9.62
C LYS A 25 5.99 -12.46 -8.95
N ILE A 26 4.77 -12.13 -9.37
CA ILE A 26 3.97 -11.07 -8.76
C ILE A 26 3.64 -11.45 -7.32
N ARG A 27 3.95 -10.56 -6.37
CA ARG A 27 3.71 -10.78 -4.93
C ARG A 27 2.63 -9.89 -4.35
N VAL A 28 2.29 -8.81 -5.03
CA VAL A 28 1.34 -7.79 -4.54
C VAL A 28 0.54 -7.28 -5.71
N ILE A 29 -0.78 -7.21 -5.55
CA ILE A 29 -1.70 -6.59 -6.51
C ILE A 29 -2.48 -5.53 -5.75
N LEU A 30 -2.45 -4.28 -6.23
CA LEU A 30 -3.20 -3.17 -5.65
C LEU A 30 -4.47 -2.91 -6.48
N ILE A 31 -5.63 -2.98 -5.85
CA ILE A 31 -6.94 -2.71 -6.48
C ILE A 31 -7.68 -1.59 -5.75
N ASP A 32 -8.70 -1.01 -6.36
CA ASP A 32 -9.43 0.11 -5.76
C ASP A 32 -10.42 -0.35 -4.70
N LYS A 33 -11.48 -1.05 -5.11
CA LYS A 33 -12.28 -1.98 -4.29
C LYS A 33 -13.41 -2.50 -5.16
N ASP A 34 -13.24 -3.70 -5.66
CA ASP A 34 -14.34 -4.55 -6.09
C ASP A 34 -14.13 -5.96 -5.51
N MET A 35 -15.13 -6.42 -4.76
CA MET A 35 -15.10 -7.72 -4.09
C MET A 35 -15.21 -8.86 -5.11
N GLY A 36 -15.84 -8.62 -6.28
CA GLY A 36 -15.89 -9.57 -7.39
C GLY A 36 -14.50 -9.80 -7.98
N GLU A 37 -13.81 -8.71 -8.31
CA GLU A 37 -12.43 -8.74 -8.80
C GLU A 37 -11.47 -9.38 -7.79
N LEU A 38 -11.65 -9.12 -6.50
CA LEU A 38 -10.77 -9.64 -5.44
C LEU A 38 -10.72 -11.17 -5.46
N SER A 39 -11.87 -11.83 -5.47
CA SER A 39 -11.92 -13.30 -5.47
C SER A 39 -11.31 -13.92 -6.73
N LEU A 40 -11.49 -13.28 -7.87
CA LEU A 40 -10.95 -13.72 -9.16
C LEU A 40 -9.43 -13.52 -9.22
N LEU A 41 -8.92 -12.39 -8.73
CA LEU A 41 -7.49 -12.13 -8.70
C LEU A 41 -6.77 -13.11 -7.77
N GLU A 42 -7.38 -13.48 -6.63
CA GLU A 42 -6.81 -14.47 -5.73
C GLU A 42 -6.76 -15.87 -6.34
N SER A 43 -7.78 -16.26 -7.13
CA SER A 43 -7.76 -17.54 -7.84
C SER A 43 -6.72 -17.56 -8.96
N HIS A 44 -6.52 -16.45 -9.68
CA HIS A 44 -5.55 -16.36 -10.76
C HIS A 44 -4.11 -16.11 -10.28
N PHE A 45 -3.90 -15.47 -9.13
CA PHE A 45 -2.58 -15.11 -8.59
C PHE A 45 -2.43 -15.57 -7.14
N PRO A 46 -2.39 -16.89 -6.87
CA PRO A 46 -2.40 -17.45 -5.52
C PRO A 46 -1.15 -17.08 -4.69
N GLN A 47 -0.08 -16.64 -5.32
CA GLN A 47 1.16 -16.20 -4.66
C GLN A 47 1.18 -14.69 -4.37
N ALA A 48 0.18 -13.94 -4.86
CA ALA A 48 0.10 -12.50 -4.69
C ALA A 48 -0.90 -12.15 -3.58
N LYS A 49 -0.53 -11.21 -2.71
CA LYS A 49 -1.47 -10.61 -1.76
C LYS A 49 -2.20 -9.46 -2.45
N VAL A 50 -3.52 -9.58 -2.55
CA VAL A 50 -4.39 -8.52 -3.11
C VAL A 50 -4.71 -7.51 -2.01
N ILE A 51 -4.29 -6.27 -2.23
CA ILE A 51 -4.38 -5.16 -1.28
C ILE A 51 -5.20 -4.01 -1.88
N LEU A 52 -5.94 -3.27 -1.05
CA LEU A 52 -6.74 -2.11 -1.46
C LEU A 52 -5.95 -0.79 -1.53
N CYS A 53 -6.31 0.08 -2.46
CA CYS A 53 -5.75 1.41 -2.60
C CYS A 53 -6.09 2.29 -1.39
N HIS A 54 -5.06 2.89 -0.79
CA HIS A 54 -5.21 3.81 0.32
C HIS A 54 -6.02 5.07 -0.04
N SER A 55 -5.98 5.53 -1.29
CA SER A 55 -6.72 6.71 -1.73
C SER A 55 -8.22 6.44 -1.84
N HIS A 56 -8.57 5.27 -2.36
CA HIS A 56 -9.96 4.93 -2.60
C HIS A 56 -10.73 4.52 -1.36
N LEU A 57 -10.05 4.02 -0.33
CA LEU A 57 -10.66 3.72 0.97
C LEU A 57 -11.59 4.86 1.44
N LYS A 58 -11.09 6.11 1.44
CA LYS A 58 -11.87 7.29 1.86
C LYS A 58 -13.14 7.46 1.02
N LYS A 59 -12.98 7.43 -0.30
CA LYS A 59 -14.09 7.57 -1.26
C LYS A 59 -15.15 6.50 -1.01
N TYR A 60 -14.76 5.23 -0.86
CA TYR A 60 -15.70 4.14 -0.60
C TYR A 60 -16.43 4.30 0.72
N ILE A 61 -15.71 4.64 1.80
CA ILE A 61 -16.31 4.90 3.12
C ILE A 61 -17.33 6.04 3.00
N ARG A 62 -16.99 7.14 2.35
CA ARG A 62 -17.87 8.29 2.15
C ARG A 62 -19.11 7.95 1.33
N THR A 63 -18.94 7.23 0.21
CA THR A 63 -20.05 6.76 -0.63
C THR A 63 -20.96 5.80 0.12
N GLU A 64 -20.40 4.88 0.90
CA GLU A 64 -21.17 3.94 1.69
C GLU A 64 -21.99 4.66 2.76
N MET A 65 -21.36 5.56 3.54
CA MET A 65 -22.06 6.40 4.53
C MET A 65 -23.14 7.30 3.92
N ALA A 66 -23.13 7.56 2.61
CA ALA A 66 -24.17 8.32 1.93
C ALA A 66 -25.49 7.56 1.75
N LYS A 67 -25.49 6.23 1.89
CA LYS A 67 -26.70 5.41 1.75
C LYS A 67 -27.69 5.70 2.87
N SER A 68 -28.97 5.73 2.51
CA SER A 68 -30.07 6.04 3.44
C SER A 68 -30.24 5.01 4.55
N GLU A 69 -29.78 3.78 4.35
CA GLU A 69 -29.82 2.69 5.35
C GLU A 69 -29.05 3.00 6.62
N TYR A 70 -28.11 3.96 6.58
CA TYR A 70 -27.33 4.41 7.72
C TYR A 70 -27.92 5.65 8.41
N GLY A 71 -29.12 6.09 8.03
CA GLY A 71 -29.80 7.25 8.62
C GLY A 71 -29.61 8.57 7.86
N GLY A 72 -28.94 8.54 6.69
CA GLY A 72 -28.81 9.69 5.80
C GLY A 72 -27.75 10.73 6.21
N PRO A 73 -27.66 11.89 5.53
CA PRO A 73 -26.57 12.86 5.67
C PRO A 73 -26.34 13.44 7.08
N SER A 74 -27.36 13.45 7.94
CA SER A 74 -27.32 14.08 9.26
C SER A 74 -27.34 13.09 10.43
N SER A 75 -27.22 11.78 10.16
CA SER A 75 -27.30 10.73 11.18
C SER A 75 -26.12 10.70 12.14
N PHE A 76 -24.94 11.05 11.64
CA PHE A 76 -23.69 11.15 12.38
C PHE A 76 -22.72 12.07 11.63
N ASP A 77 -21.66 12.49 12.30
CA ASP A 77 -20.60 13.29 11.70
C ASP A 77 -19.74 12.41 10.76
N LYS A 78 -20.02 12.52 9.46
CA LYS A 78 -19.34 11.74 8.42
C LYS A 78 -17.86 12.10 8.28
N ASP A 79 -17.50 13.35 8.57
CA ASP A 79 -16.13 13.81 8.46
C ASP A 79 -15.31 13.20 9.61
N GLN A 80 -15.84 13.20 10.84
CA GLN A 80 -15.17 12.52 11.97
C GLN A 80 -15.03 11.01 11.76
N VAL A 81 -16.04 10.35 11.17
CA VAL A 81 -15.96 8.92 10.84
C VAL A 81 -14.90 8.66 9.76
N GLU A 82 -14.88 9.47 8.70
CA GLU A 82 -13.85 9.37 7.66
C GLU A 82 -12.45 9.58 8.22
N ASP A 83 -12.26 10.60 9.07
CA ASP A 83 -10.99 10.88 9.73
C ASP A 83 -10.55 9.73 10.63
N ALA A 84 -11.47 9.13 11.41
CA ALA A 84 -11.17 7.96 12.23
C ALA A 84 -10.68 6.78 11.36
N VAL A 85 -11.33 6.54 10.22
CA VAL A 85 -10.90 5.49 9.27
C VAL A 85 -9.57 5.82 8.61
N ASP A 86 -9.31 7.10 8.30
CA ASP A 86 -8.02 7.52 7.76
C ASP A 86 -6.87 7.32 8.75
N MET A 87 -7.11 7.62 10.03
CA MET A 87 -6.14 7.38 11.09
C MET A 87 -5.89 5.89 11.30
N MET A 88 -6.93 5.03 11.21
CA MET A 88 -6.75 3.58 11.20
C MET A 88 -5.91 3.11 10.00
N ARG A 89 -6.16 3.67 8.81
CA ARG A 89 -5.43 3.32 7.57
C ARG A 89 -3.93 3.57 7.71
N THR A 90 -3.54 4.69 8.32
CA THR A 90 -2.14 5.11 8.47
C THR A 90 -1.49 4.67 9.77
N SER A 91 -2.22 3.98 10.65
CA SER A 91 -1.71 3.52 11.94
C SER A 91 -0.51 2.56 11.75
N PRO A 92 0.65 2.84 12.37
CA PRO A 92 1.85 2.01 12.29
C PRO A 92 1.81 0.80 13.22
N THR A 93 0.92 0.81 14.23
CA THR A 93 0.80 -0.27 15.23
C THR A 93 -0.66 -0.72 15.40
N ILE A 94 -0.85 -1.92 15.94
CA ILE A 94 -2.17 -2.43 16.31
C ILE A 94 -2.83 -1.60 17.41
N ASP A 95 -2.05 -1.03 18.32
CA ASP A 95 -2.56 -0.20 19.42
C ASP A 95 -3.13 1.12 18.90
N GLU A 96 -2.43 1.79 17.98
CA GLU A 96 -2.94 3.00 17.32
C GLU A 96 -4.19 2.70 16.49
N TYR A 97 -4.18 1.60 15.72
CA TYR A 97 -5.35 1.18 14.98
C TYR A 97 -6.56 0.95 15.92
N THR A 98 -6.34 0.22 17.01
CA THR A 98 -7.38 -0.13 17.99
C THR A 98 -7.92 1.11 18.69
N LYS A 99 -7.06 2.11 18.98
CA LYS A 99 -7.48 3.40 19.52
C LYS A 99 -8.48 4.11 18.60
N TYR A 100 -8.20 4.18 17.30
CA TYR A 100 -9.11 4.82 16.33
C TYR A 100 -10.35 3.98 16.04
N LEU A 101 -10.25 2.64 16.12
CA LEU A 101 -11.41 1.76 16.09
C LEU A 101 -12.33 2.04 17.30
N LYS A 102 -11.79 2.14 18.51
CA LYS A 102 -12.55 2.51 19.71
C LYS A 102 -13.18 3.89 19.60
N TYR A 103 -12.48 4.84 18.99
CA TYR A 103 -13.05 6.15 18.67
C TYR A 103 -14.22 6.06 17.68
N LEU A 104 -14.16 5.17 16.69
CA LEU A 104 -15.27 4.90 15.78
C LEU A 104 -16.51 4.33 16.51
N TYR A 105 -16.32 3.47 17.51
CA TYR A 105 -17.42 3.00 18.39
C TYR A 105 -18.04 4.15 19.20
N PHE A 106 -17.23 5.09 19.67
CA PHE A 106 -17.74 6.30 20.32
C PHE A 106 -18.59 7.14 19.34
N LEU A 107 -18.11 7.37 18.12
CA LEU A 107 -18.84 8.18 17.12
C LEU A 107 -20.19 7.60 16.71
N LEU A 108 -20.29 6.27 16.61
CA LEU A 108 -21.46 5.60 16.02
C LEU A 108 -22.39 4.96 17.05
N ASP A 109 -21.84 4.38 18.12
CA ASP A 109 -22.61 3.69 19.17
C ASP A 109 -22.65 4.48 20.49
N ASN A 110 -21.95 5.62 20.58
CA ASN A 110 -21.77 6.42 21.80
C ASN A 110 -21.18 5.61 22.98
N VAL A 111 -20.32 4.63 22.65
CA VAL A 111 -19.64 3.78 23.64
C VAL A 111 -18.24 4.31 23.91
N HIS A 112 -17.95 4.61 25.17
CA HIS A 112 -16.63 5.08 25.59
C HIS A 112 -15.78 3.88 26.04
N LEU A 113 -14.82 3.49 25.23
CA LEU A 113 -13.92 2.37 25.49
C LEU A 113 -12.54 2.89 25.93
N ARG A 114 -12.03 2.36 27.03
CA ARG A 114 -10.65 2.51 27.49
C ARG A 114 -9.73 1.58 26.72
N SER A 115 -8.41 1.77 26.84
CA SER A 115 -7.42 0.94 26.15
C SER A 115 -7.55 -0.56 26.48
N GLU A 116 -7.93 -0.87 27.71
CA GLU A 116 -8.07 -2.24 28.23
C GLU A 116 -9.39 -2.92 27.83
N ASP A 117 -10.41 -2.15 27.44
CA ASP A 117 -11.74 -2.69 27.20
C ASP A 117 -11.79 -3.52 25.91
N ASP A 118 -12.51 -4.63 25.94
CA ASP A 118 -12.78 -5.43 24.74
C ASP A 118 -13.69 -4.67 23.77
N ILE A 119 -13.57 -4.98 22.47
CA ILE A 119 -14.44 -4.42 21.43
C ILE A 119 -15.82 -5.08 21.54
N PRO A 120 -16.90 -4.33 21.83
CA PRO A 120 -18.23 -4.88 21.98
C PRO A 120 -18.87 -5.21 20.62
N GLU A 121 -20.02 -5.89 20.62
CA GLU A 121 -20.79 -6.08 19.40
C GLU A 121 -21.30 -4.74 18.83
N PRO A 122 -21.13 -4.48 17.52
CA PRO A 122 -21.54 -3.22 16.91
C PRO A 122 -23.06 -3.09 16.80
N LYS A 123 -23.62 -1.94 17.19
CA LYS A 123 -25.06 -1.65 17.14
C LYS A 123 -25.45 -0.86 15.90
N HIS A 124 -24.69 0.20 15.59
CA HIS A 124 -24.97 1.08 14.46
C HIS A 124 -24.86 0.32 13.14
N PRO A 125 -25.80 0.46 12.19
CA PRO A 125 -25.79 -0.30 10.95
C PRO A 125 -24.51 -0.11 10.14
N PHE A 126 -23.97 1.12 10.08
CA PHE A 126 -22.69 1.39 9.41
C PHE A 126 -21.51 0.73 10.14
N LEU A 127 -21.52 0.69 11.47
CA LEU A 127 -20.43 0.06 12.22
C LEU A 127 -20.44 -1.47 12.02
N ARG A 128 -21.62 -2.09 11.97
CA ARG A 128 -21.77 -3.51 11.60
C ARG A 128 -21.21 -3.79 10.21
N TYR A 129 -21.56 -2.94 9.24
CA TYR A 129 -21.01 -3.00 7.90
C TYR A 129 -19.47 -2.84 7.93
N PHE A 130 -18.95 -1.88 8.70
CA PHE A 130 -17.52 -1.61 8.78
C PHE A 130 -16.75 -2.80 9.35
N MET A 131 -17.21 -3.35 10.48
CA MET A 131 -16.57 -4.52 11.09
C MET A 131 -16.51 -5.70 10.13
N LYS A 132 -17.60 -5.96 9.41
CA LYS A 132 -17.70 -7.09 8.46
C LYS A 132 -16.87 -6.89 7.18
N ASN A 133 -16.89 -5.69 6.60
CA ASN A 133 -16.37 -5.46 5.24
C ASN A 133 -15.02 -4.73 5.21
N TRP A 134 -14.55 -4.21 6.34
CA TRP A 134 -13.28 -3.49 6.42
C TRP A 134 -12.40 -4.07 7.53
N ASP A 135 -12.87 -4.09 8.79
CA ASP A 135 -12.02 -4.57 9.90
C ASP A 135 -11.64 -6.06 9.75
N GLN A 136 -12.58 -6.89 9.31
CA GLN A 136 -12.33 -8.32 9.05
C GLN A 136 -11.22 -8.56 8.02
N GLN A 137 -10.98 -7.59 7.13
CA GLN A 137 -9.97 -7.65 6.07
C GLN A 137 -8.93 -6.53 6.17
N LYS A 138 -8.60 -6.10 7.39
CA LYS A 138 -7.67 -4.98 7.67
C LYS A 138 -6.24 -5.20 7.15
N GLU A 139 -5.79 -6.45 7.02
CA GLU A 139 -4.56 -6.81 6.31
C GLU A 139 -4.55 -6.38 4.84
N ARG A 140 -5.70 -6.02 4.29
CA ARG A 140 -5.86 -5.49 2.94
C ARG A 140 -6.05 -3.98 2.89
N TRP A 141 -5.88 -3.19 3.95
CA TRP A 141 -5.92 -1.71 3.84
C TRP A 141 -5.23 -0.96 4.96
N ALA A 142 -5.08 -1.54 6.15
CA ALA A 142 -4.40 -0.91 7.27
C ALA A 142 -2.88 -1.06 7.17
N LEU A 143 -2.13 0.02 7.42
CA LEU A 143 -0.68 0.05 7.27
C LEU A 143 0.04 -0.99 8.14
N TYR A 144 -0.23 -1.03 9.45
CA TYR A 144 0.43 -1.98 10.36
C TYR A 144 0.23 -3.45 9.94
N ALA A 145 -0.97 -3.79 9.45
CA ALA A 145 -1.38 -5.15 9.09
C ALA A 145 -0.80 -5.61 7.73
N ARG A 146 -0.09 -4.73 7.03
CA ARG A 146 0.57 -4.98 5.74
C ARG A 146 2.10 -4.92 5.81
N SER A 147 2.65 -4.82 7.01
CA SER A 147 4.10 -4.73 7.21
C SER A 147 4.88 -5.93 6.64
N ASP A 148 4.21 -7.06 6.42
CA ASP A 148 4.72 -8.28 5.79
C ASP A 148 4.69 -8.25 4.25
N VAL A 149 4.08 -7.23 3.64
CA VAL A 149 3.85 -7.15 2.20
C VAL A 149 4.93 -6.32 1.52
N PRO A 150 5.62 -6.83 0.47
CA PRO A 150 6.66 -6.10 -0.23
C PRO A 150 6.07 -5.06 -1.20
N HIS A 151 5.27 -4.12 -0.70
CA HIS A 151 4.63 -3.08 -1.51
C HIS A 151 5.59 -1.94 -1.89
N LEU A 152 6.83 -1.93 -1.40
CA LEU A 152 7.89 -0.97 -1.74
C LEU A 152 7.48 0.51 -1.53
N GLY A 153 6.60 0.76 -0.56
CA GLY A 153 6.00 2.09 -0.31
C GLY A 153 4.89 2.51 -1.28
N ASN A 154 4.49 1.65 -2.23
CA ASN A 154 3.36 1.91 -3.12
C ASN A 154 2.04 1.53 -2.43
N HIS A 155 1.41 2.53 -1.82
CA HIS A 155 0.11 2.37 -1.14
C HIS A 155 -1.08 2.86 -1.97
N THR A 156 -0.82 3.55 -3.06
CA THR A 156 -1.83 4.24 -3.87
C THR A 156 -1.60 4.00 -5.37
N ASN A 157 -2.68 3.98 -6.13
CA ASN A 157 -2.66 3.95 -7.58
C ASN A 157 -2.91 5.32 -8.23
N ASN A 158 -3.00 6.43 -7.47
CA ASN A 158 -3.28 7.77 -8.00
C ASN A 158 -2.39 8.17 -9.20
N ARG A 159 -1.13 7.72 -9.21
CA ARG A 159 -0.21 7.95 -10.34
C ARG A 159 -0.75 7.32 -11.62
N LEU A 160 -1.25 6.09 -11.54
CA LEU A 160 -1.87 5.41 -12.67
C LEU A 160 -3.17 6.13 -13.06
N GLU A 161 -4.03 6.46 -12.10
CA GLU A 161 -5.29 7.15 -12.38
C GLU A 161 -5.09 8.49 -13.09
N THR A 162 -4.09 9.26 -12.69
CA THR A 162 -3.78 10.55 -13.32
C THR A 162 -3.33 10.33 -14.77
N SER A 163 -2.46 9.34 -15.02
CA SER A 163 -2.07 8.96 -16.38
C SER A 163 -3.26 8.50 -17.22
N TRP A 164 -4.15 7.68 -16.65
CA TRP A 164 -5.39 7.26 -17.32
C TRP A 164 -6.34 8.42 -17.59
N GLY A 165 -6.43 9.39 -16.68
CA GLY A 165 -7.17 10.62 -16.86
C GLY A 165 -6.70 11.39 -18.10
N HIS A 166 -5.39 11.62 -18.23
CA HIS A 166 -4.82 12.27 -19.42
C HIS A 166 -5.08 11.47 -20.71
N ILE A 167 -4.99 10.13 -20.66
CA ILE A 167 -5.30 9.29 -21.82
C ILE A 167 -6.77 9.45 -22.22
N LYS A 168 -7.70 9.46 -21.25
CA LYS A 168 -9.15 9.67 -21.50
C LYS A 168 -9.46 11.08 -22.00
N GLU A 169 -8.62 12.07 -21.73
CA GLU A 169 -8.74 13.40 -22.33
C GLU A 169 -8.33 13.40 -23.81
N ILE A 170 -7.39 12.56 -24.20
CA ILE A 170 -6.90 12.44 -25.59
C ILE A 170 -7.84 11.56 -26.41
N LEU A 171 -8.19 10.38 -25.90
CA LEU A 171 -9.07 9.43 -26.56
C LEU A 171 -10.52 9.90 -26.43
N LYS A 172 -11.17 10.12 -27.58
CA LYS A 172 -12.55 10.57 -27.63
C LYS A 172 -13.49 9.41 -27.97
N PRO A 173 -14.70 9.34 -27.40
CA PRO A 173 -15.67 8.28 -27.74
C PRO A 173 -16.02 8.23 -29.23
N GLU A 174 -15.88 9.35 -29.94
CA GLU A 174 -16.20 9.48 -31.37
C GLU A 174 -15.04 9.04 -32.28
N MET A 175 -13.86 8.74 -31.70
CA MET A 175 -12.67 8.35 -32.45
C MET A 175 -12.84 6.94 -33.05
N PRO A 176 -12.51 6.75 -34.34
CA PRO A 176 -12.43 5.43 -34.96
C PRO A 176 -11.47 4.48 -34.22
N LEU A 177 -11.74 3.18 -34.28
CA LEU A 177 -10.97 2.18 -33.54
C LEU A 177 -9.49 2.13 -33.96
N ASP A 178 -9.22 2.23 -35.27
CA ASP A 178 -7.86 2.28 -35.82
C ASP A 178 -7.11 3.51 -35.31
N GLU A 179 -7.75 4.68 -35.32
CA GLU A 179 -7.16 5.92 -34.76
C GLU A 179 -6.92 5.81 -33.24
N CYS A 180 -7.82 5.17 -32.50
CA CYS A 180 -7.64 4.90 -31.06
C CYS A 180 -6.42 4.01 -30.81
N VAL A 181 -6.28 2.93 -31.57
CA VAL A 181 -5.17 1.97 -31.42
C VAL A 181 -3.84 2.64 -31.77
N ASP A 182 -3.78 3.37 -32.89
CA ASP A 182 -2.56 4.09 -33.29
C ASP A 182 -2.15 5.12 -32.24
N THR A 183 -3.12 5.86 -31.68
CA THR A 183 -2.88 6.84 -30.61
C THR A 183 -2.37 6.16 -29.34
N LEU A 184 -2.96 5.03 -28.94
CA LEU A 184 -2.51 4.27 -27.77
C LEU A 184 -1.09 3.74 -27.92
N ILE A 185 -0.74 3.18 -29.09
CA ILE A 185 0.62 2.71 -29.38
C ILE A 185 1.61 3.87 -29.32
N PHE A 186 1.25 5.03 -29.88
CA PHE A 186 2.10 6.22 -29.81
C PHE A 186 2.32 6.69 -28.36
N LEU A 187 1.25 6.78 -27.56
CA LEU A 187 1.34 7.16 -26.15
C LEU A 187 2.16 6.16 -25.34
N GLN A 188 2.03 4.86 -25.60
CA GLN A 188 2.85 3.83 -24.98
C GLN A 188 4.33 4.03 -25.33
N ALA A 189 4.67 4.23 -26.60
CA ALA A 189 6.05 4.44 -27.03
C ALA A 189 6.69 5.68 -26.37
N LEU A 190 5.91 6.76 -26.22
CA LEU A 190 6.36 7.94 -25.48
C LEU A 190 6.62 7.63 -23.99
N ALA A 191 5.71 6.91 -23.34
CA ALA A 191 5.85 6.52 -21.95
C ALA A 191 7.06 5.60 -21.72
N GLU A 192 7.29 4.63 -22.62
CA GLU A 192 8.46 3.74 -22.59
C GLU A 192 9.77 4.51 -22.80
N MET A 193 9.78 5.50 -23.70
CA MET A 193 10.94 6.37 -23.90
C MET A 193 11.23 7.21 -22.66
N GLU A 194 10.20 7.78 -22.03
CA GLU A 194 10.37 8.57 -20.80
C GLU A 194 10.82 7.68 -19.62
N TYR A 195 10.24 6.49 -19.50
CA TYR A 195 10.67 5.49 -18.50
C TYR A 195 12.14 5.10 -18.71
N SER A 196 12.52 4.77 -19.95
CA SER A 196 13.91 4.44 -20.32
C SER A 196 14.86 5.57 -19.96
N LYS A 197 14.49 6.82 -20.24
CA LYS A 197 15.26 8.00 -19.83
C LYS A 197 15.40 8.09 -18.31
N LYS A 198 14.31 7.87 -17.55
CA LYS A 198 14.34 7.92 -16.07
C LYS A 198 15.24 6.84 -15.46
N ILE A 199 15.27 5.63 -16.02
CA ILE A 199 16.09 4.54 -15.48
C ILE A 199 17.55 4.60 -15.95
N THR A 200 17.84 5.18 -17.12
CA THR A 200 19.20 5.24 -17.69
C THR A 200 19.92 6.55 -17.39
N ALA A 201 19.21 7.63 -17.08
CA ALA A 201 19.81 8.88 -16.67
C ALA A 201 20.46 8.73 -15.29
N VAL A 202 21.79 8.56 -15.28
CA VAL A 202 22.62 8.64 -14.08
C VAL A 202 22.34 9.97 -13.36
N GLY A 203 21.88 9.92 -12.10
CA GLY A 203 21.77 11.10 -11.24
C GLY A 203 20.35 11.51 -10.78
N TYR A 204 19.32 10.70 -10.98
CA TYR A 204 17.98 11.06 -10.49
C TYR A 204 17.81 11.01 -8.95
N MET A 205 18.79 10.46 -8.21
CA MET A 205 18.84 10.50 -6.75
C MET A 205 20.04 11.33 -6.28
N GLN A 206 19.95 12.66 -6.41
CA GLN A 206 20.82 13.57 -5.65
C GLN A 206 20.19 13.80 -4.28
N ASN A 207 20.63 13.04 -3.26
CA ASN A 207 20.25 13.32 -1.88
C ASN A 207 21.26 14.32 -1.29
N GLN A 208 20.81 15.57 -1.08
CA GLN A 208 21.61 16.60 -0.44
C GLN A 208 21.93 16.17 1.00
N GLY A 209 23.16 15.75 1.26
CA GLY A 209 23.63 15.31 2.58
C GLY A 209 24.00 13.83 2.69
N ALA A 210 23.84 13.03 1.63
CA ALA A 210 24.38 11.67 1.58
C ALA A 210 25.93 11.72 1.56
N ASP A 211 26.57 10.87 2.36
CA ASP A 211 28.01 10.64 2.22
C ASP A 211 28.30 9.78 0.99
N GLU A 212 29.58 9.61 0.66
CA GLU A 212 30.01 8.95 -0.58
C GLU A 212 29.46 7.50 -0.70
N GLU A 213 29.29 6.79 0.42
CA GLU A 213 28.69 5.46 0.45
C GLU A 213 27.18 5.48 0.21
N LEU A 214 26.42 6.38 0.86
CA LEU A 214 24.99 6.52 0.61
C LEU A 214 24.71 7.06 -0.80
N ASP A 215 25.52 7.97 -1.33
CA ASP A 215 25.36 8.48 -2.70
C ASP A 215 25.65 7.41 -3.76
N ARG A 216 26.58 6.49 -3.49
CA ARG A 216 26.78 5.33 -4.35
C ARG A 216 25.59 4.37 -4.26
N LEU A 217 25.14 4.07 -3.04
CA LEU A 217 24.01 3.18 -2.81
C LEU A 217 22.72 3.71 -3.45
N SER A 218 22.49 5.03 -3.40
CA SER A 218 21.33 5.67 -4.03
C SER A 218 21.24 5.40 -5.53
N ARG A 219 22.35 5.09 -6.19
CA ARG A 219 22.39 4.77 -7.63
C ARG A 219 22.16 3.28 -7.93
N GLU A 220 22.30 2.42 -6.92
CA GLU A 220 22.24 0.96 -7.08
C GLU A 220 20.90 0.37 -6.60
N VAL A 221 20.19 1.05 -5.70
CA VAL A 221 18.95 0.51 -5.08
C VAL A 221 17.74 1.41 -5.31
N SER A 222 16.54 0.86 -5.12
CA SER A 222 15.30 1.65 -5.20
C SER A 222 15.25 2.71 -4.09
N THR A 223 14.52 3.81 -4.31
CA THR A 223 14.32 4.87 -3.29
C THR A 223 13.77 4.32 -1.97
N HIS A 224 12.92 3.28 -2.03
CA HIS A 224 12.42 2.61 -0.84
C HIS A 224 13.54 1.92 -0.05
N ALA A 225 14.35 1.10 -0.73
CA ALA A 225 15.49 0.43 -0.11
C ALA A 225 16.54 1.42 0.40
N TYR A 226 16.82 2.48 -0.37
CA TYR A 226 17.71 3.57 0.03
C TYR A 226 17.24 4.21 1.34
N ARG A 227 15.96 4.58 1.47
CA ARG A 227 15.43 5.20 2.69
C ARG A 227 15.55 4.30 3.92
N GLN A 228 15.37 2.99 3.75
CA GLN A 228 15.55 2.04 4.86
C GLN A 228 17.01 2.00 5.32
N ILE A 229 17.96 1.95 4.38
CA ILE A 229 19.39 1.88 4.70
C ILE A 229 19.88 3.23 5.24
N GLU A 230 19.43 4.35 4.65
CA GLU A 230 19.71 5.70 5.12
C GLU A 230 19.30 5.87 6.59
N ALA A 231 18.07 5.48 6.96
CA ALA A 231 17.61 5.55 8.35
C ALA A 231 18.52 4.75 9.31
N GLN A 232 18.94 3.55 8.91
CA GLN A 232 19.86 2.73 9.70
C GLN A 232 21.26 3.35 9.79
N CYS A 233 21.78 3.92 8.70
CA CYS A 233 23.06 4.62 8.67
C CYS A 233 23.06 5.85 9.56
N TRP A 234 21.98 6.64 9.59
CA TRP A 234 21.84 7.78 10.49
C TRP A 234 21.85 7.33 11.95
N MET A 235 21.08 6.28 12.28
CA MET A 235 21.09 5.70 13.62
C MET A 235 22.50 5.21 14.01
N ALA A 236 23.21 4.54 13.11
CA ALA A 236 24.55 4.03 13.39
C ALA A 236 25.61 5.15 13.56
N LYS A 237 25.41 6.31 12.93
CA LYS A 237 26.30 7.48 13.02
C LYS A 237 25.96 8.41 14.18
N ASP A 238 24.80 8.22 14.82
CA ASP A 238 24.42 8.99 15.99
C ASP A 238 25.38 8.68 17.15
N ARG A 239 25.97 9.74 17.72
CA ARG A 239 26.94 9.65 18.82
C ARG A 239 26.35 9.06 20.10
N SER A 240 25.03 9.03 20.22
CA SER A 240 24.29 8.47 21.34
C SER A 240 23.93 7.00 21.16
N THR A 241 24.18 6.40 19.99
CA THR A 241 23.86 5.00 19.72
C THR A 241 24.87 4.08 20.38
N HIS A 242 24.39 3.22 21.26
CA HIS A 242 25.18 2.20 21.94
C HIS A 242 24.69 0.81 21.50
N TYR A 243 25.64 -0.11 21.30
CA TYR A 243 25.33 -1.49 20.94
C TYR A 243 25.89 -2.43 22.00
N ASP A 244 25.05 -3.35 22.46
CA ASP A 244 25.50 -4.47 23.28
C ASP A 244 25.89 -5.62 22.35
N ILE A 245 27.16 -6.03 22.42
CA ILE A 245 27.70 -7.12 21.60
C ILE A 245 27.95 -8.31 22.52
N SER A 246 27.34 -9.45 22.18
CA SER A 246 27.57 -10.72 22.87
C SER A 246 28.08 -11.77 21.89
N GLU A 247 29.17 -12.44 22.25
CA GLU A 247 29.73 -13.54 21.47
C GLU A 247 28.93 -14.83 21.75
N ILE A 248 28.35 -15.44 20.72
CA ILE A 248 27.76 -16.77 20.82
C ILE A 248 28.82 -17.83 20.53
N THR A 249 29.56 -17.63 19.44
CA THR A 249 30.66 -18.50 19.00
C THR A 249 31.78 -17.63 18.40
N PRO A 250 32.99 -18.16 18.17
CA PRO A 250 34.14 -17.37 17.70
C PRO A 250 33.92 -16.55 16.42
N ASN A 251 32.89 -16.88 15.62
CA ASN A 251 32.55 -16.17 14.39
C ASN A 251 31.10 -15.66 14.35
N MET A 252 30.33 -15.77 15.45
CA MET A 252 28.92 -15.38 15.49
C MET A 252 28.64 -14.52 16.73
N PHE A 253 28.22 -13.29 16.48
CA PHE A 253 27.94 -12.29 17.50
C PHE A 253 26.48 -11.87 17.42
N VAL A 254 25.87 -11.57 18.56
CA VAL A 254 24.60 -10.86 18.62
C VAL A 254 24.87 -9.41 18.95
N VAL A 255 24.43 -8.53 18.07
CA VAL A 255 24.50 -7.08 18.24
C VAL A 255 23.09 -6.59 18.54
N SER A 256 22.89 -6.08 19.76
CA SER A 256 21.61 -5.54 20.21
C SER A 256 21.69 -4.02 20.30
N GLY A 257 20.75 -3.33 19.64
CA GLY A 257 20.66 -1.87 19.69
C GLY A 257 19.77 -1.37 20.83
N CYS A 258 19.85 -0.06 21.11
CA CYS A 258 18.99 0.62 22.09
C CYS A 258 17.49 0.59 21.72
N ASP A 259 17.16 0.25 20.48
CA ASP A 259 15.80 0.12 19.94
C ASP A 259 15.16 -1.25 20.23
N GLY A 260 15.87 -2.13 20.96
CA GLY A 260 15.41 -3.47 21.31
C GLY A 260 15.53 -4.50 20.18
N ARG A 261 16.11 -4.11 19.03
CA ARG A 261 16.38 -5.05 17.93
C ARG A 261 17.73 -5.72 18.12
N SER A 262 17.79 -7.01 17.82
CA SER A 262 19.01 -7.81 17.87
C SER A 262 19.30 -8.44 16.51
N TYR A 263 20.55 -8.37 16.08
CA TYR A 263 21.03 -8.90 14.80
C TYR A 263 22.12 -9.92 15.04
N HIS A 264 22.06 -11.04 14.33
CA HIS A 264 23.11 -12.05 14.34
C HIS A 264 24.11 -11.72 13.23
N VAL A 265 25.36 -11.51 13.61
CA VAL A 265 26.45 -11.13 12.72
C VAL A 265 27.42 -12.30 12.62
N ASP A 266 27.50 -12.88 11.43
CA ASP A 266 28.50 -13.89 11.10
C ASP A 266 29.72 -13.22 10.46
N THR A 267 30.86 -13.24 11.18
CA THR A 267 32.10 -12.61 10.72
C THR A 267 32.92 -13.49 9.80
N SER A 268 32.51 -14.75 9.54
CA SER A 268 33.21 -15.65 8.62
C SER A 268 33.00 -15.30 7.14
N VAL A 269 31.97 -14.49 6.84
CA VAL A 269 31.53 -14.16 5.48
C VAL A 269 32.22 -12.90 4.91
N ARG A 270 32.92 -12.13 5.73
CA ARG A 270 33.71 -10.97 5.26
C ARG A 270 35.12 -11.42 4.85
N ARG A 271 35.32 -11.65 3.56
CA ARG A 271 36.62 -11.58 2.88
C ARG A 271 36.64 -10.44 1.89
#